data_AF-A0A9W8G5K3-F1
#
_entry.id   AF-A0A9W8G5K3-F1
#
_cell.length_a   1.000
_cell.length_b   1.000
_cell.length_c   1.000
_cell.angle_alpha   90.00
_cell.angle_beta   90.00
_cell.angle_gamma   90.00
#
_symmetry.space_group_name_H-M   'P 1'
#
loop_
_entity.id
_entity.type
_entity.pdbx_description
1 polymer ?
#
loop_
_entity_poly.entity_id
_entity_poly.type
_entity_poly.pdbx_seq_one_letter_code
_entity_poly.pdbx_strand_id
1 'polypeptide(L)'
;MFKKFSLQETLSGQNPVKSSVVRGIRTKLCTSYPGIEPHIDLILPKKSNLVQLKCKDHITLFAVDNEIVFFQHFDLLVPTLTLLHSFPDILPRVQVDRGAIKFVLSGANIMCPGLTSPGAWLPEELAEDVVVAVMAEGKETALAVGVTKMTAKEMREVNKGIGVDLLQYLGDPLWKTQL
;
A
#
# COMPACT_ATOMS: atom_id res chain seq x y z
N MET A 1 4.91 2.65 -8.13
CA MET A 1 4.23 1.84 -9.18
C MET A 1 3.37 2.68 -10.14
N PHE A 2 2.40 3.47 -9.64
CA PHE A 2 1.34 4.05 -10.48
C PHE A 2 1.67 5.38 -11.19
N LYS A 3 2.93 5.83 -11.23
CA LYS A 3 3.30 7.18 -11.71
C LYS A 3 2.83 7.50 -13.15
N LYS A 4 2.71 6.49 -14.02
CA LYS A 4 2.22 6.62 -15.40
C LYS A 4 0.91 5.85 -15.63
N PHE A 5 0.22 5.48 -14.56
CA PHE A 5 -1.01 4.70 -14.64
C PHE A 5 -2.17 5.56 -15.18
N SER A 6 -2.98 4.98 -16.04
CA SER A 6 -4.26 5.52 -16.50
C SER A 6 -5.25 4.37 -16.56
N LEU A 7 -6.32 4.43 -15.77
CA LEU A 7 -7.31 3.35 -15.72
C LEU A 7 -7.93 3.14 -17.12
N GLN A 8 -8.29 4.22 -17.82
CA GLN A 8 -8.91 4.14 -19.14
C GLN A 8 -8.02 3.47 -20.19
N GLU A 9 -6.71 3.70 -20.14
CA GLU A 9 -5.76 3.15 -21.14
C GLU A 9 -5.26 1.75 -20.78
N THR A 10 -5.30 1.39 -19.50
CA THR A 10 -4.73 0.14 -18.98
C THR A 10 -5.78 -0.94 -18.72
N LEU A 11 -7.06 -0.58 -18.53
CA LEU A 11 -8.14 -1.52 -18.26
C LEU A 11 -8.30 -2.50 -19.44
N SER A 12 -8.17 -3.79 -19.14
CA SER A 12 -8.35 -4.89 -20.09
C SER A 12 -9.60 -5.74 -19.81
N GLY A 13 -10.17 -5.66 -18.61
CA GLY A 13 -11.44 -6.31 -18.31
C GLY A 13 -11.93 -6.03 -16.89
N GLN A 14 -13.25 -6.03 -16.72
CA GLN A 14 -13.92 -5.81 -15.44
C GLN A 14 -14.90 -6.96 -15.20
N ASN A 15 -14.76 -7.63 -14.05
CA ASN A 15 -15.57 -8.81 -13.74
C ASN A 15 -15.99 -8.81 -12.27
N PRO A 16 -17.24 -9.17 -11.94
CA PRO A 16 -17.61 -9.45 -10.56
C PRO A 16 -16.85 -10.68 -10.04
N VAL A 17 -16.46 -10.65 -8.77
CA VAL A 17 -15.74 -11.73 -8.11
C VAL A 17 -16.74 -12.67 -7.44
N LYS A 18 -16.63 -13.97 -7.71
CA LYS A 18 -17.51 -14.99 -7.11
C LYS A 18 -17.32 -15.04 -5.59
N SER A 19 -18.39 -15.31 -4.85
CA SER A 19 -18.38 -15.35 -3.38
C SER A 19 -17.35 -16.32 -2.78
N SER A 20 -17.07 -17.45 -3.43
CA SER A 20 -16.00 -18.38 -3.01
C SER A 20 -14.61 -17.75 -3.09
N VAL A 21 -14.35 -16.95 -4.13
CA VAL A 21 -13.07 -16.25 -4.33
C VAL A 21 -12.95 -15.09 -3.34
N VAL A 22 -14.04 -14.37 -3.06
CA VAL A 22 -14.07 -13.32 -2.01
C VAL A 22 -13.62 -13.89 -0.66
N ARG A 23 -14.08 -15.09 -0.28
CA ARG A 23 -13.65 -15.75 0.96
C ARG A 23 -12.14 -16.02 0.97
N GLY A 24 -11.59 -16.50 -0.15
CA GLY A 24 -10.15 -16.71 -0.29
C GLY A 24 -9.34 -15.41 -0.18
N ILE A 25 -9.83 -14.32 -0.78
CA ILE A 25 -9.21 -12.99 -0.67
C ILE A 25 -9.23 -12.51 0.78
N ARG A 26 -10.35 -12.66 1.49
CA ARG A 26 -10.46 -12.31 2.92
C ARG A 26 -9.45 -13.05 3.77
N THR A 27 -9.31 -14.37 3.57
CA THR A 27 -8.31 -15.18 4.27
C THR A 27 -6.90 -14.66 3.98
N LYS A 28 -6.56 -14.45 2.70
CA LYS A 28 -5.25 -13.93 2.30
C LYS A 28 -4.94 -12.59 2.96
N LEU A 29 -5.90 -11.66 2.96
CA LEU A 29 -5.75 -10.34 3.57
C LEU A 29 -5.51 -10.43 5.09
N CYS A 30 -6.28 -11.24 5.82
CA CYS A 30 -6.10 -11.35 7.27
C CYS A 30 -4.78 -12.05 7.63
N THR A 31 -4.32 -13.01 6.81
CA THR A 31 -3.02 -13.65 6.99
C THR A 31 -1.86 -12.69 6.69
N SER A 32 -1.93 -11.92 5.60
CA SER A 32 -0.87 -10.97 5.22
C SER A 32 -0.86 -9.71 6.08
N TYR A 33 -2.03 -9.27 6.53
CA TYR A 33 -2.25 -8.03 7.27
C TYR A 33 -3.14 -8.29 8.49
N PRO A 34 -2.58 -8.74 9.61
CA PRO A 34 -3.36 -9.04 10.82
C PRO A 34 -4.20 -7.85 11.30
N GLY A 35 -3.72 -6.61 11.10
CA GLY A 35 -4.48 -5.39 11.44
C GLY A 35 -5.77 -5.20 10.64
N ILE A 36 -5.97 -5.91 9.53
CA ILE A 36 -7.23 -5.89 8.75
C ILE A 36 -8.31 -6.74 9.43
N GLU A 37 -7.95 -7.78 10.19
CA GLU A 37 -8.91 -8.76 10.74
C GLU A 37 -10.08 -8.11 11.52
N PRO A 38 -9.86 -7.12 12.41
CA PRO A 38 -10.95 -6.45 13.12
C PRO A 38 -11.89 -5.64 12.21
N HIS A 39 -11.43 -5.27 11.02
CA HIS A 39 -12.14 -4.37 10.09
C HIS A 39 -12.63 -5.09 8.82
N ILE A 40 -12.32 -6.38 8.64
CA ILE A 40 -12.55 -7.10 7.38
C ILE A 40 -14.03 -7.14 6.97
N ASP A 41 -14.96 -7.17 7.93
CA ASP A 41 -16.39 -7.15 7.64
C ASP A 41 -16.91 -5.78 7.20
N LEU A 42 -16.20 -4.70 7.54
CA LEU A 42 -16.47 -3.35 7.05
C LEU A 42 -15.84 -3.13 5.67
N ILE A 43 -14.60 -3.58 5.49
CA ILE A 43 -13.83 -3.37 4.26
C ILE A 43 -14.34 -4.26 3.11
N LEU A 44 -14.63 -5.52 3.41
CA LEU A 44 -15.06 -6.50 2.43
C LEU A 44 -16.23 -7.34 2.98
N PRO A 45 -17.45 -6.77 3.09
CA PRO A 45 -18.62 -7.45 3.64
C PRO A 45 -18.86 -8.84 3.02
N LYS A 46 -19.43 -9.78 3.77
CA LYS A 46 -19.66 -11.16 3.29
C LYS A 46 -20.53 -11.26 2.02
N LYS A 47 -21.36 -10.25 1.76
CA LYS A 47 -22.20 -10.11 0.56
C LYS A 47 -21.75 -8.95 -0.34
N SER A 48 -20.51 -8.50 -0.22
CA SER A 48 -19.97 -7.40 -1.03
C SER A 48 -20.03 -7.74 -2.52
N ASN A 49 -20.43 -6.77 -3.34
CA ASN A 49 -20.28 -6.87 -4.78
C ASN A 49 -18.85 -6.50 -5.17
N LEU A 50 -17.89 -7.38 -4.83
CA LEU A 50 -16.49 -7.15 -5.15
C LEU A 50 -16.28 -7.28 -6.66
N VAL A 51 -15.70 -6.26 -7.27
CA VAL A 51 -15.36 -6.22 -8.69
C VAL A 51 -13.84 -6.23 -8.85
N GLN A 52 -13.33 -7.08 -9.74
CA GLN A 52 -11.93 -7.04 -10.17
C GLN A 52 -11.80 -6.28 -11.49
N LEU A 53 -10.89 -5.32 -11.54
CA LEU A 53 -10.50 -4.58 -12.75
C LEU A 53 -9.09 -5.00 -13.16
N LYS A 54 -8.98 -5.83 -14.19
CA LYS A 54 -7.69 -6.28 -14.74
C LYS A 54 -7.09 -5.18 -15.59
N CYS A 55 -5.87 -4.80 -15.29
CA CYS A 55 -5.11 -3.77 -16.00
C CYS A 55 -3.89 -4.40 -16.70
N LYS A 56 -3.23 -3.61 -17.55
CA LYS A 56 -1.90 -3.94 -18.10
C LYS A 56 -0.86 -4.09 -16.98
N ASP A 57 0.31 -4.62 -17.33
CA ASP A 57 1.47 -4.76 -16.43
C ASP A 57 1.19 -5.61 -15.18
N HIS A 58 0.34 -6.63 -15.30
CA HIS A 58 -0.03 -7.54 -14.22
C HIS A 58 -0.64 -6.84 -12.99
N ILE A 59 -1.27 -5.69 -13.20
CA ILE A 59 -2.02 -4.96 -12.17
C ILE A 59 -3.47 -5.44 -12.18
N THR A 60 -4.02 -5.74 -11.00
CA THR A 60 -5.46 -5.97 -10.80
C THR A 60 -5.95 -5.08 -9.67
N LEU A 61 -7.00 -4.30 -9.91
CA LEU A 61 -7.64 -3.49 -8.88
C LEU A 61 -8.88 -4.22 -8.35
N PHE A 62 -9.15 -4.08 -7.06
CA PHE A 62 -10.30 -4.67 -6.39
C PHE A 62 -11.15 -3.54 -5.82
N ALA A 63 -12.41 -3.50 -6.25
CA ALA A 63 -13.33 -2.45 -5.87
C ALA A 63 -14.59 -2.99 -5.18
N VAL A 64 -15.01 -2.29 -4.12
CA VAL A 64 -16.26 -2.53 -3.39
C VAL A 64 -17.04 -1.23 -3.45
N ASP A 65 -18.31 -1.27 -3.86
CA ASP A 65 -19.20 -0.10 -3.92
C ASP A 65 -18.58 1.11 -4.67
N ASN A 66 -17.92 0.83 -5.80
CA ASN A 66 -17.18 1.78 -6.64
C ASN A 66 -15.94 2.44 -5.99
N GLU A 67 -15.47 1.94 -4.85
CA GLU A 67 -14.21 2.36 -4.25
C GLU A 67 -13.13 1.30 -4.44
N ILE A 68 -11.95 1.70 -4.92
CA ILE A 68 -10.80 0.80 -5.05
C ILE A 68 -10.17 0.62 -3.67
N VAL A 69 -10.35 -0.57 -3.10
CA VAL A 69 -9.92 -0.92 -1.74
C VAL A 69 -8.56 -1.62 -1.73
N PHE A 70 -8.25 -2.40 -2.76
CA PHE A 70 -6.96 -3.08 -2.91
C PHE A 70 -6.46 -3.01 -4.35
N PHE A 71 -5.15 -3.13 -4.52
CA PHE A 71 -4.52 -3.45 -5.80
C PHE A 71 -3.60 -4.65 -5.64
N GLN A 72 -3.43 -5.42 -6.70
CA GLN A 72 -2.53 -6.54 -6.76
C GLN A 72 -1.56 -6.32 -7.92
N HIS A 73 -0.27 -6.56 -7.66
CA HIS A 73 0.77 -6.60 -8.69
C HIS A 73 1.50 -7.93 -8.56
N PHE A 74 1.42 -8.75 -9.63
CA PHE A 74 1.75 -10.17 -9.56
C PHE A 74 0.98 -10.86 -8.42
N ASP A 75 1.67 -11.35 -7.38
CA ASP A 75 1.08 -12.07 -6.26
C ASP A 75 0.87 -11.21 -5.00
N LEU A 76 1.44 -10.00 -4.99
CA LEU A 76 1.37 -9.09 -3.85
C LEU A 76 0.06 -8.29 -3.92
N LEU A 77 -0.85 -8.58 -2.98
CA LEU A 77 -2.13 -7.88 -2.80
C LEU A 77 -1.94 -6.80 -1.74
N VAL A 78 -2.22 -5.54 -2.04
CA VAL A 78 -1.85 -4.37 -1.24
C VAL A 78 -3.08 -3.50 -0.96
N PRO A 79 -3.30 -3.06 0.31
CA PRO A 79 -4.28 -2.04 0.64
C PRO A 79 -4.00 -0.73 -0.08
N THR A 80 -5.03 -0.08 -0.63
CA THR A 80 -4.83 1.27 -1.18
C THR A 80 -4.52 2.28 -0.08
N LEU A 81 -3.84 3.36 -0.44
CA LEU A 81 -3.62 4.48 0.48
C LEU A 81 -4.94 5.07 0.99
N THR A 82 -6.00 5.07 0.16
CA THR A 82 -7.33 5.54 0.55
C THR A 82 -7.92 4.64 1.64
N LEU A 83 -7.82 3.32 1.48
CA LEU A 83 -8.24 2.37 2.51
C LEU A 83 -7.43 2.55 3.81
N LEU A 84 -6.12 2.74 3.69
CA LEU A 84 -5.24 2.99 4.82
C LEU A 84 -5.59 4.30 5.57
N HIS A 85 -6.08 5.33 4.88
CA HIS A 85 -6.55 6.55 5.55
C HIS A 85 -7.81 6.32 6.38
N SER A 86 -8.70 5.42 5.94
CA SER A 86 -9.89 5.02 6.70
C SER A 86 -9.56 4.08 7.86
N PHE A 87 -8.51 3.28 7.75
CA PHE A 87 -8.06 2.33 8.77
C PHE A 87 -6.53 2.42 8.97
N PRO A 88 -6.02 3.41 9.72
CA PRO A 88 -4.59 3.71 9.82
C PRO A 88 -3.72 2.59 10.40
N ASP A 89 -4.32 1.71 11.21
CA ASP A 89 -3.61 0.67 11.97
C ASP A 89 -3.51 -0.69 11.24
N ILE A 90 -3.96 -0.78 9.98
CA ILE A 90 -3.97 -2.04 9.22
C ILE A 90 -2.58 -2.49 8.73
N LEU A 91 -1.60 -1.58 8.71
CA LEU A 91 -0.22 -1.84 8.30
C LEU A 91 0.78 -1.38 9.37
N PRO A 92 1.94 -2.06 9.50
CA PRO A 92 3.06 -1.49 10.24
C PRO A 92 3.50 -0.17 9.59
N ARG A 93 3.92 0.78 10.42
CA ARG A 93 4.30 2.12 9.96
C ARG A 93 5.81 2.32 9.97
N VAL A 94 6.29 3.14 9.04
CA VAL A 94 7.62 3.76 9.06
C VAL A 94 7.43 5.26 8.86
N GLN A 95 8.33 6.10 9.34
CA GLN A 95 8.25 7.54 9.16
C GLN A 95 9.49 8.05 8.44
N VAL A 96 9.25 8.86 7.41
CA VAL A 96 10.30 9.60 6.73
C VAL A 96 10.45 11.00 7.30
N ASP A 97 11.67 11.52 7.28
CA ASP A 97 11.91 12.92 7.63
C ASP A 97 11.32 13.91 6.63
N ARG A 98 11.25 15.18 7.04
CA ARG A 98 10.76 16.29 6.20
C ARG A 98 11.43 16.41 4.83
N GLY A 99 12.73 16.11 4.73
CA GLY A 99 13.51 16.23 3.50
C GLY A 99 13.08 15.22 2.43
N ALA A 100 12.67 14.02 2.86
CA ALA A 100 12.23 12.94 1.98
C ALA A 100 10.81 13.14 1.42
N ILE A 101 9.91 13.84 2.14
CA ILE A 101 8.47 13.95 1.82
C ILE A 101 8.22 14.32 0.35
N LYS A 102 8.87 15.38 -0.14
CA LYS A 102 8.66 15.86 -1.53
C LYS A 102 9.02 14.82 -2.59
N PHE A 103 10.03 13.99 -2.31
CA PHE A 103 10.53 12.99 -3.25
C PHE A 103 9.61 11.77 -3.26
N VAL A 104 9.13 11.34 -2.09
CA VAL A 104 8.11 10.27 -1.99
C VAL A 104 6.85 10.67 -2.76
N LEU A 105 6.35 11.90 -2.56
CA LEU A 105 5.21 12.45 -3.30
C LEU A 105 5.49 12.67 -4.80
N SER A 106 6.73 12.51 -5.25
CA SER A 106 7.12 12.53 -6.67
C SER A 106 7.33 11.12 -7.25
N GLY A 107 7.04 10.09 -6.47
CA GLY A 107 7.16 8.69 -6.88
C GLY A 107 8.54 8.07 -6.68
N ALA A 108 9.40 8.63 -5.81
CA ALA A 108 10.71 8.08 -5.52
C ALA A 108 10.68 7.03 -4.40
N ASN A 109 11.56 6.04 -4.49
CA ASN A 109 11.82 5.09 -3.41
C ASN A 109 12.40 5.80 -2.17
N ILE A 110 12.24 5.17 -1.01
CA ILE A 110 12.72 5.71 0.26
C ILE A 110 14.09 5.11 0.55
N MET A 111 15.08 5.98 0.66
CA MET A 111 16.46 5.61 0.97
C MET A 111 16.63 5.48 2.48
N CYS A 112 17.52 4.58 2.93
CA CYS A 112 17.77 4.35 4.36
C CYS A 112 18.06 5.62 5.18
N PRO A 113 18.86 6.61 4.70
CA PRO A 113 19.06 7.87 5.42
C PRO A 113 17.78 8.65 5.72
N GLY A 114 16.76 8.53 4.86
CA GLY A 114 15.45 9.16 5.07
C GLY A 114 14.59 8.46 6.12
N LEU A 115 15.02 7.28 6.61
CA LEU A 115 14.33 6.45 7.60
C LEU A 115 15.08 6.38 8.95
N THR A 116 16.29 6.92 9.01
CA THR A 116 17.20 6.82 10.18
C THR A 116 17.65 8.19 10.71
N SER A 117 17.26 9.28 10.06
CA SER A 117 17.54 10.64 10.49
C SER A 117 16.71 11.03 11.73
N PRO A 118 17.04 12.15 12.42
CA PRO A 118 16.34 12.54 13.66
C PRO A 118 14.82 12.77 13.53
N GLY A 119 14.33 13.11 12.33
CA GLY A 119 12.90 13.29 12.04
C GLY A 119 12.22 12.01 11.53
N ALA A 120 13.00 10.97 11.28
CA ALA A 120 12.50 9.68 10.82
C ALA A 120 12.24 8.73 11.99
N TRP A 121 11.50 7.66 11.73
CA TRP A 121 11.22 6.63 12.71
C TRP A 121 11.05 5.27 12.04
N LEU A 122 11.64 4.25 12.66
CA LEU A 122 11.48 2.85 12.29
C LEU A 122 11.07 2.06 13.54
N PRO A 123 10.15 1.08 13.42
CA PRO A 123 9.89 0.14 14.50
C PRO A 123 11.15 -0.70 14.78
N GLU A 124 11.31 -1.17 16.01
CA GLU A 124 12.49 -1.94 16.43
C GLU A 124 12.71 -3.15 15.52
N GLU A 125 11.65 -3.93 15.34
CA GLU A 125 11.60 -5.09 14.46
C GLU A 125 10.72 -4.80 13.23
N LEU A 126 11.30 -5.06 12.05
CA LEU A 126 10.60 -5.05 10.76
C LEU A 126 11.39 -5.92 9.81
N ALA A 127 10.73 -6.91 9.20
CA ALA A 127 11.35 -7.79 8.23
C ALA A 127 11.44 -7.13 6.84
N GLU A 128 12.26 -7.72 5.96
CA GLU A 128 12.23 -7.45 4.53
C GLU A 128 10.93 -7.98 3.91
N ASP A 129 10.54 -7.41 2.76
CA ASP A 129 9.36 -7.78 1.96
C ASP A 129 8.02 -7.62 2.70
N VAL A 130 7.97 -6.70 3.67
CA VAL A 130 6.77 -6.31 4.42
C VAL A 130 6.17 -5.05 3.82
N VAL A 131 4.86 -5.07 3.58
CA VAL A 131 4.12 -3.87 3.16
C VAL A 131 3.91 -2.94 4.35
N VAL A 132 4.26 -1.67 4.18
CA VAL A 132 4.27 -0.66 5.24
C VAL A 132 3.50 0.60 4.84
N ALA A 133 2.89 1.22 5.85
CA ALA A 133 2.44 2.60 5.80
C ALA A 133 3.64 3.55 5.93
N VAL A 134 3.83 4.45 4.97
CA VAL A 134 4.89 5.47 5.04
C VAL A 134 4.29 6.76 5.54
N MET A 135 4.69 7.18 6.74
CA MET A 135 4.27 8.39 7.44
C MET A 135 5.24 9.55 7.17
N ALA A 136 4.74 10.78 7.22
CA ALA A 136 5.56 11.98 7.16
C ALA A 136 5.78 12.53 8.57
N GLU A 137 7.00 12.99 8.86
CA GLU A 137 7.28 13.77 10.06
C GLU A 137 6.30 14.95 10.20
N GLY A 138 5.58 14.99 11.33
CA GLY A 138 4.60 16.04 11.64
C GLY A 138 3.26 15.91 10.89
N LYS A 139 2.94 14.73 10.37
CA LYS A 139 1.63 14.40 9.76
C LYS A 139 1.03 13.16 10.42
N GLU A 140 -0.29 13.15 10.53
CA GLU A 140 -1.05 12.06 11.16
C GLU A 140 -1.46 10.97 10.16
N THR A 141 -1.49 11.29 8.87
CA THR A 141 -1.91 10.38 7.79
C THR A 141 -0.71 9.91 6.97
N ALA A 142 -0.76 8.66 6.50
CA ALA A 142 0.25 8.12 5.61
C ALA A 142 0.32 8.91 4.29
N LEU A 143 1.53 9.15 3.79
CA LEU A 143 1.72 9.76 2.47
C LEU A 143 1.91 8.73 1.35
N ALA A 144 2.17 7.48 1.71
CA ALA A 144 2.45 6.40 0.76
C ALA A 144 2.28 5.01 1.38
N VAL A 145 2.23 4.02 0.49
CA VAL A 145 2.35 2.60 0.80
C VAL A 145 3.60 2.08 0.09
N GLY A 146 4.42 1.33 0.80
CA GLY A 146 5.67 0.77 0.28
C GLY A 146 5.89 -0.67 0.72
N VAL A 147 6.96 -1.27 0.23
CA VAL A 147 7.45 -2.60 0.67
C VAL A 147 8.91 -2.49 1.10
N THR A 148 9.24 -3.05 2.26
CA THR A 148 10.62 -3.03 2.78
C THR A 148 11.55 -3.85 1.89
N LYS A 149 12.77 -3.35 1.67
CA LYS A 149 13.85 -4.02 0.94
C LYS A 149 15.03 -4.42 1.82
N MET A 150 14.94 -4.09 3.10
CA MET A 150 15.89 -4.43 4.14
C MET A 150 15.12 -4.57 5.45
N THR A 151 15.70 -5.25 6.43
CA THR A 151 15.17 -5.23 7.80
C THR A 151 15.38 -3.86 8.46
N ALA A 152 14.58 -3.50 9.47
CA ALA A 152 14.79 -2.25 10.21
C ALA A 152 16.18 -2.17 10.87
N LYS A 153 16.76 -3.32 11.25
CA LYS A 153 18.13 -3.39 11.78
C LYS A 153 19.15 -3.00 10.71
N GLU A 154 19.07 -3.62 9.53
CA GLU A 154 20.00 -3.32 8.43
C GLU A 154 19.87 -1.88 7.93
N MET A 155 18.66 -1.33 7.87
CA MET A 155 18.45 0.08 7.51
C MET A 155 19.22 1.02 8.45
N ARG A 156 19.21 0.74 9.76
CA ARG A 156 19.94 1.54 10.77
C ARG A 156 21.45 1.34 10.69
N GLU A 157 21.91 0.11 10.56
CA GLU A 157 23.33 -0.24 10.61
C GLU A 157 24.07 0.14 9.32
N VAL A 158 23.49 -0.18 8.15
CA VAL A 158 24.11 0.08 6.85
C VAL A 158 23.90 1.54 6.42
N ASN A 159 22.71 2.09 6.72
CA ASN A 159 22.30 3.46 6.42
C ASN A 159 22.58 3.90 4.96
N LYS A 160 22.44 2.98 4.01
CA LYS A 160 22.68 3.21 2.59
C LYS A 160 21.78 2.29 1.76
N GLY A 161 21.40 2.75 0.57
CA GLY A 161 20.55 2.00 -0.34
C GLY A 161 19.06 2.29 -0.15
N ILE A 162 18.23 1.53 -0.86
CA ILE A 162 16.78 1.62 -0.79
C ILE A 162 16.32 0.81 0.42
N GLY A 163 15.69 1.48 1.38
CA GLY A 163 15.06 0.81 2.52
C GLY A 163 13.64 0.36 2.20
N VAL A 164 12.88 1.17 1.45
CA VAL A 164 11.49 0.88 1.08
C VAL A 164 11.26 1.22 -0.40
N ASP A 165 10.79 0.25 -1.16
CA ASP A 165 10.30 0.43 -2.53
C ASP A 165 8.89 1.04 -2.50
N LEU A 166 8.67 2.07 -3.32
CA LEU A 166 7.41 2.80 -3.34
C LEU A 166 6.36 2.13 -4.24
N LEU A 167 5.24 1.74 -3.66
CA LEU A 167 4.12 1.14 -4.38
C LEU A 167 3.13 2.22 -4.83
N GLN A 168 2.52 2.92 -3.87
CA GLN A 168 1.52 3.96 -4.09
C GLN A 168 1.87 5.20 -3.26
N TYR A 169 1.55 6.40 -3.75
CA TYR A 169 1.73 7.64 -2.99
C TYR A 169 0.55 8.60 -3.15
N LEU A 170 0.43 9.52 -2.21
CA LEU A 170 -0.62 10.52 -2.18
C LEU A 170 -0.55 11.41 -3.43
N GLY A 171 -1.66 11.50 -4.15
CA GLY A 171 -1.74 12.29 -5.38
C GLY A 171 -1.21 11.60 -6.64
N ASP A 172 -0.81 10.32 -6.54
CA ASP A 172 -0.52 9.52 -7.72
C ASP A 172 -1.78 9.25 -8.57
N PRO A 173 -1.64 8.75 -9.81
CA PRO A 173 -2.79 8.50 -10.66
C PRO A 173 -3.81 7.51 -10.09
N LEU A 174 -3.39 6.48 -9.35
CA LEU A 174 -4.34 5.55 -8.71
C LEU A 174 -5.12 6.26 -7.60
N TRP A 175 -4.45 7.08 -6.77
CA TRP A 175 -5.09 7.90 -5.74
C TRP A 175 -6.16 8.84 -6.33
N LYS A 176 -5.91 9.38 -7.52
CA LYS A 176 -6.84 10.29 -8.22
C LYS A 176 -7.94 9.55 -8.99
N THR A 177 -7.86 8.23 -9.10
CA THR A 177 -8.84 7.45 -9.87
C THR A 177 -10.14 7.32 -9.09
N GLN A 178 -11.24 7.62 -9.77
CA GLN A 178 -12.60 7.35 -9.33
C GLN A 178 -13.25 6.40 -10.35
N LEU A 179 -14.01 5.42 -9.87
CA LEU A 179 -14.72 4.44 -10.72
C LEU A 179 -16.10 4.94 -11.15
#